data_AF-A0A1Y2REX7-F1
#
_entry.id   AF-A0A1Y2REX7-F1
#
_cell.length_a   1.000
_cell.length_b   1.000
_cell.length_c   1.000
_cell.angle_alpha   90.00
_cell.angle_beta   90.00
_cell.angle_gamma   90.00
#
_symmetry.space_group_name_H-M   'P 1'
#
loop_
_entity.id
_entity.type
_entity.pdbx_description
1 polymer ?
#
loop_
_entity_poly.entity_id
_entity_poly.type
_entity_poly.pdbx_seq_one_letter_code
_entity_poly.pdbx_strand_id
1 'polypeptide(L)'
;MKKIVYILSVAVVLLNSCKKVDFADNTPTGEGLVDFTLITPVSSSVIKLNAATPNAVVPFSWNAARPGLITSPTYKIVAALKTGGNLNTPFIEFDVPGGATSLGLTHKQIDDALKAKAIADGATTDMIWTVRATNGSVTILSTSVFNITITRMKDGASPFVLLGPVPTITPMEINPVSTTDIIKFNWTRSKPATGGPAVTYRVLFAERKLDANGKELPIDWNTQTLFSIASDNSGADSLLSATTKQISDSLANHGFADLSLQANLKWTVVATSGTWKQQADYMNNLFLLRQIKFYIVGNITGWDINNPWEIITDKKSDRFGKVFYAYVKLNAGDEFKFFKVKGDWGSGYGNNGASGAGFSTGYNVGGNFVIGTSGLYRLTLDVENNIAYVQQKQVGIVGGMQGWNPTAPTYGGYVNRNKFIIVTNSSAGEEFKLHDGSAGAAWTFGIGNDRWWGDAGGGNLNYDGGDPNLRAAAAPRSRVIWDGTNGQQVKFEQSPAVEMRVVGNGMQGVPDWNPGASPQMTYSGNGVWTITLTLVAGKEIKFLAGNDWGAFDYEDNSGGSTATGTARGIRWDGSDNFKTPTTTGSYTITLNEHTQTVTIN
;
A
#
# COMPACT_ATOMS: atom_id res chain seq x y z
N MET A 1 41.61 -10.58 52.94
CA MET A 1 41.23 -9.76 54.12
C MET A 1 42.34 -9.86 55.15
N LYS A 2 42.60 -8.79 55.94
CA LYS A 2 43.45 -8.77 57.17
C LYS A 2 44.96 -9.06 57.01
N LYS A 3 45.89 -8.51 57.83
CA LYS A 3 45.94 -7.25 58.61
C LYS A 3 47.37 -7.02 59.19
N ILE A 4 48.00 -5.85 58.92
CA ILE A 4 48.98 -5.11 59.78
C ILE A 4 50.30 -5.96 60.05
N VAL A 5 51.41 -5.62 60.72
CA VAL A 5 51.95 -4.50 61.54
C VAL A 5 53.47 -4.33 61.28
N TYR A 6 54.04 -3.12 61.41
CA TYR A 6 55.07 -2.79 62.43
C TYR A 6 55.34 -1.27 62.52
N ILE A 7 55.87 -0.81 63.66
CA ILE A 7 56.00 0.57 64.19
C ILE A 7 57.40 0.64 64.86
N LEU A 8 58.35 1.52 64.52
CA LEU A 8 58.47 2.99 64.63
C LEU A 8 58.96 3.49 66.01
N SER A 9 60.21 3.98 66.07
CA SER A 9 60.87 4.87 67.06
C SER A 9 62.25 5.26 66.45
N VAL A 10 62.71 6.51 66.24
CA VAL A 10 62.84 7.73 67.10
C VAL A 10 64.06 7.64 68.04
N ALA A 11 65.14 8.46 67.96
CA ALA A 11 65.57 9.44 66.93
C ALA A 11 67.12 9.37 66.69
N VAL A 12 68.06 10.36 66.70
CA VAL A 12 68.17 11.79 67.11
C VAL A 12 69.25 12.51 66.24
N VAL A 13 69.05 13.81 65.94
CA VAL A 13 69.96 14.90 65.46
C VAL A 13 71.29 14.59 64.73
N LEU A 14 71.42 15.13 63.49
CA LEU A 14 72.53 16.02 63.10
C LEU A 14 72.07 17.00 61.98
N LEU A 15 72.77 18.12 61.81
CA LEU A 15 72.34 19.26 60.97
C LEU A 15 72.86 19.17 59.52
N ASN A 16 71.98 19.38 58.54
CA ASN A 16 72.24 20.32 57.44
C ASN A 16 71.01 20.67 56.59
N SER A 17 71.01 21.91 56.09
CA SER A 17 70.12 22.53 55.09
C SER A 17 68.90 21.75 54.56
N CYS A 18 67.70 22.28 54.82
CA CYS A 18 66.58 22.11 53.89
C CYS A 18 66.96 22.75 52.54
N LYS A 19 67.22 21.93 51.50
CA LYS A 19 66.99 22.41 50.13
C LYS A 19 65.48 22.50 49.92
N LYS A 20 64.92 23.65 50.32
CA LYS A 20 63.65 24.15 49.77
C LYS A 20 63.76 23.99 48.24
N VAL A 21 62.83 23.27 47.63
CA VAL A 21 62.70 23.31 46.17
C VAL A 21 62.21 24.71 45.86
N ASP A 22 63.13 25.55 45.42
CA ASP A 22 62.85 26.95 45.17
C ASP A 22 62.13 27.04 43.84
N PHE A 23 60.81 27.13 43.89
CA PHE A 23 60.00 27.48 42.72
C PHE A 23 60.18 28.97 42.42
N ALA A 24 61.39 29.33 41.99
CA ALA A 24 61.55 30.45 41.09
C ALA A 24 60.52 30.28 39.96
N ASP A 25 59.87 31.39 39.61
CA ASP A 25 58.78 31.48 38.63
C ASP A 25 57.41 30.88 39.01
N ASN A 26 57.19 30.34 40.23
CA ASN A 26 55.83 30.23 40.79
C ASN A 26 55.35 31.55 41.44
N THR A 27 55.37 32.63 40.67
CA THR A 27 54.33 33.66 40.85
C THR A 27 52.99 33.02 40.48
N PRO A 28 51.96 33.00 41.36
CA PRO A 28 50.64 32.54 40.98
C PRO A 28 50.12 33.41 39.83
N THR A 29 49.93 32.84 38.64
CA THR A 29 49.59 33.57 37.41
C THR A 29 48.10 33.95 37.34
N GLY A 30 47.58 34.49 38.44
CA GLY A 30 46.18 34.88 38.62
C GLY A 30 45.18 33.72 38.60
N GLU A 31 43.89 34.08 38.60
CA GLU A 31 42.78 33.17 38.36
C GLU A 31 42.51 33.03 36.86
N GLY A 32 42.93 31.91 36.27
CA GLY A 32 42.71 31.60 34.86
C GLY A 32 41.32 31.02 34.56
N LEU A 33 41.01 30.90 33.27
CA LEU A 33 39.89 30.10 32.75
C LEU A 33 40.40 29.18 31.62
N VAL A 34 39.95 27.94 31.63
CA VAL A 34 40.24 26.94 30.58
C VAL A 34 39.17 26.97 29.50
N ASP A 35 39.61 26.80 28.26
CA ASP A 35 38.81 26.69 27.05
C ASP A 35 37.62 25.71 27.16
N PHE A 36 36.55 26.06 26.43
CA PHE A 36 35.30 25.32 26.35
C PHE A 36 34.65 25.48 24.98
N THR A 37 33.60 24.69 24.72
CA THR A 37 32.92 24.58 23.41
C THR A 37 31.39 24.70 23.54
N LEU A 38 30.74 25.11 22.45
CA LEU A 38 29.28 25.21 22.35
C LEU A 38 28.64 23.85 22.02
N ILE A 39 27.36 23.67 22.38
CA ILE A 39 26.61 22.42 22.14
C ILE A 39 25.33 22.68 21.31
N THR A 40 24.45 23.60 21.75
CA THR A 40 23.21 23.96 21.03
C THR A 40 22.91 25.45 21.19
N PRO A 41 22.25 26.14 20.23
CA PRO A 41 21.91 25.67 18.88
C PRO A 41 23.14 25.51 17.99
N VAL A 42 23.27 24.35 17.33
CA VAL A 42 24.43 24.02 16.48
C VAL A 42 24.62 25.00 15.33
N SER A 43 25.84 25.09 14.80
CA SER A 43 26.12 25.91 13.61
C SER A 43 25.19 25.57 12.44
N SER A 44 24.71 26.59 11.75
CA SER A 44 23.67 26.56 10.72
C SER A 44 22.23 26.26 11.20
N SER A 45 21.93 26.40 12.51
CA SER A 45 20.53 26.33 12.99
C SER A 45 19.69 27.50 12.50
N VAL A 46 18.48 27.21 12.01
CA VAL A 46 17.48 28.21 11.62
C VAL A 46 16.41 28.33 12.71
N ILE A 47 16.35 29.48 13.37
CA ILE A 47 15.47 29.78 14.50
C ILE A 47 14.35 30.71 14.01
N LYS A 48 13.10 30.25 14.00
CA LYS A 48 11.94 31.07 13.62
C LYS A 48 11.10 31.36 14.87
N LEU A 49 11.01 32.62 15.27
CA LEU A 49 10.33 33.02 16.50
C LEU A 49 8.81 33.09 16.27
N ASN A 50 8.06 32.17 16.89
CA ASN A 50 6.62 32.05 16.71
C ASN A 50 5.85 33.03 17.61
N ALA A 51 5.12 33.98 17.01
CA ALA A 51 4.35 34.99 17.74
C ALA A 51 3.12 34.42 18.50
N ALA A 52 2.67 33.20 18.17
CA ALA A 52 1.59 32.51 18.91
C ALA A 52 2.11 31.72 20.12
N THR A 53 3.42 31.49 20.22
CA THR A 53 4.07 30.84 21.37
C THR A 53 5.26 31.66 21.88
N PRO A 54 5.04 32.90 22.36
CA PRO A 54 6.12 33.80 22.78
C PRO A 54 6.97 33.24 23.94
N ASN A 55 6.39 32.35 24.76
CA ASN A 55 7.04 31.72 25.90
C ASN A 55 7.72 30.38 25.55
N ALA A 56 7.65 29.90 24.30
CA ALA A 56 8.42 28.73 23.87
C ALA A 56 9.92 29.05 23.86
N VAL A 57 10.76 28.06 24.14
CA VAL A 57 12.17 28.26 24.51
C VAL A 57 13.13 27.72 23.46
N VAL A 58 14.14 28.53 23.11
CA VAL A 58 15.34 28.10 22.40
C VAL A 58 16.40 27.70 23.43
N PRO A 59 16.86 26.43 23.45
CA PRO A 59 17.87 25.97 24.39
C PRO A 59 19.29 26.30 23.90
N PHE A 60 19.98 27.16 24.64
CA PHE A 60 21.41 27.40 24.49
C PHE A 60 22.19 26.59 25.54
N SER A 61 23.25 25.88 25.15
CA SER A 61 24.15 25.19 26.09
C SER A 61 25.58 25.03 25.56
N TRP A 62 26.51 24.85 26.50
CA TRP A 62 27.95 24.76 26.30
C TRP A 62 28.58 23.81 27.34
N ASN A 63 29.84 23.44 27.13
CA ASN A 63 30.64 22.77 28.16
C ASN A 63 31.13 23.78 29.21
N ALA A 64 31.34 23.35 30.45
CA ALA A 64 31.88 24.24 31.49
C ALA A 64 33.30 24.71 31.16
N ALA A 65 33.54 26.02 31.16
CA ALA A 65 34.87 26.57 31.38
C ALA A 65 35.33 26.16 32.79
N ARG A 66 36.61 25.81 32.95
CA ARG A 66 37.16 25.40 34.25
C ARG A 66 37.97 26.55 34.86
N PRO A 67 37.83 26.86 36.17
CA PRO A 67 38.71 27.82 36.83
C PRO A 67 40.14 27.29 36.90
N GLY A 68 41.12 28.20 36.89
CA GLY A 68 42.53 27.87 37.11
C GLY A 68 42.84 27.49 38.55
N LEU A 69 42.16 28.12 39.53
CA LEU A 69 42.31 27.80 40.95
C LEU A 69 40.95 27.50 41.61
N ILE A 70 40.15 28.51 41.97
CA ILE A 70 38.95 28.35 42.81
C ILE A 70 37.71 29.15 42.37
N THR A 71 37.87 30.18 41.54
CA THR A 71 36.81 31.16 41.25
C THR A 71 35.97 30.72 40.06
N SER A 72 34.84 30.06 40.34
CA SER A 72 33.91 29.56 39.33
C SER A 72 33.49 30.63 38.30
N PRO A 73 33.49 30.32 36.99
CA PRO A 73 33.06 31.27 35.96
C PRO A 73 31.57 31.57 36.02
N THR A 74 31.25 32.83 35.72
CA THR A 74 29.93 33.28 35.27
C THR A 74 29.91 33.39 33.75
N TYR A 75 28.72 33.36 33.14
CA TYR A 75 28.57 33.32 31.68
C TYR A 75 27.59 34.38 31.17
N LYS A 76 27.85 34.85 29.94
CA LYS A 76 26.88 35.54 29.08
C LYS A 76 26.79 34.83 27.74
N ILE A 77 25.59 34.66 27.19
CA ILE A 77 25.42 34.35 25.77
C ILE A 77 25.61 35.65 24.99
N VAL A 78 26.43 35.63 23.94
CA VAL A 78 26.77 36.82 23.15
C VAL A 78 26.61 36.50 21.66
N ALA A 79 25.91 37.36 20.92
CA ALA A 79 25.71 37.18 19.48
C ALA A 79 25.91 38.48 18.71
N ALA A 80 26.45 38.36 17.50
CA ALA A 80 26.75 39.46 16.60
C ALA A 80 26.23 39.15 15.18
N LEU A 81 26.11 40.17 14.33
CA LEU A 81 25.80 39.95 12.90
C LEU A 81 26.93 39.15 12.25
N LYS A 82 26.58 38.14 11.44
CA LYS A 82 27.54 37.23 10.79
C LYS A 82 28.50 37.97 9.84
N THR A 83 28.01 39.04 9.21
CA THR A 83 28.80 39.95 8.38
C THR A 83 28.98 41.27 9.13
N GLY A 84 30.23 41.68 9.37
CA GLY A 84 30.56 42.96 9.99
C GLY A 84 30.32 43.08 11.51
N GLY A 85 29.80 42.05 12.17
CA GLY A 85 29.65 42.01 13.63
C GLY A 85 30.94 41.61 14.37
N ASN A 86 30.98 41.91 15.67
CA ASN A 86 32.10 41.58 16.56
C ASN A 86 31.56 41.03 17.89
N LEU A 87 32.01 39.84 18.31
CA LEU A 87 31.52 39.16 19.54
C LEU A 87 32.06 39.79 20.85
N ASN A 88 33.11 40.63 20.75
CA ASN A 88 33.59 41.43 21.88
C ASN A 88 32.70 42.67 22.11
N THR A 89 32.02 43.16 21.08
CA THR A 89 31.05 44.26 21.14
C THR A 89 29.70 43.78 20.58
N PRO A 90 29.02 42.85 21.27
CA PRO A 90 27.97 42.03 20.68
C PRO A 90 26.73 42.84 20.31
N PHE A 91 26.03 42.36 19.28
CA PHE A 91 24.78 42.94 18.81
C PHE A 91 23.67 42.73 19.84
N ILE A 92 23.58 41.52 20.41
CA ILE A 92 22.74 41.19 21.58
C ILE A 92 23.53 40.32 22.56
N GLU A 93 23.26 40.46 23.86
CA GLU A 93 23.79 39.56 24.90
C GLU A 93 22.75 39.29 25.98
N PHE A 94 22.89 38.13 26.66
CA PHE A 94 21.99 37.66 27.71
C PHE A 94 22.79 37.10 28.89
N ASP A 95 22.45 37.51 30.10
CA ASP A 95 23.08 37.03 31.33
C ASP A 95 22.62 35.62 31.70
N VAL A 96 23.56 34.77 32.16
CA VAL A 96 23.26 33.39 32.57
C VAL A 96 23.28 33.28 34.10
N PRO A 97 22.14 32.95 34.75
CA PRO A 97 22.07 32.83 36.20
C PRO A 97 22.98 31.73 36.77
N GLY A 98 23.57 31.99 37.94
CA GLY A 98 24.15 30.97 38.82
C GLY A 98 25.34 30.17 38.26
N GLY A 99 26.01 30.65 37.20
CA GLY A 99 27.11 29.90 36.57
C GLY A 99 26.67 28.64 35.83
N ALA A 100 25.38 28.52 35.48
CA ALA A 100 24.86 27.41 34.69
C ALA A 100 25.53 27.34 33.31
N THR A 101 25.64 26.13 32.74
CA THR A 101 26.19 25.90 31.38
C THR A 101 25.10 25.77 30.31
N SER A 102 23.90 26.25 30.63
CA SER A 102 22.77 26.35 29.70
C SER A 102 21.86 27.52 30.09
N LEU A 103 21.16 28.08 29.10
CA LEU A 103 20.09 29.04 29.30
C LEU A 103 18.97 28.78 28.28
N GLY A 104 17.75 28.65 28.77
CA GLY A 104 16.56 28.66 27.93
C GLY A 104 16.11 30.10 27.69
N LEU A 105 16.28 30.60 26.46
CA LEU A 105 15.76 31.92 26.08
C LEU A 105 14.38 31.75 25.42
N THR A 106 13.36 32.41 25.95
CA THR A 106 12.04 32.42 25.30
C THR A 106 12.09 33.13 23.96
N HIS A 107 11.20 32.77 23.03
CA HIS A 107 11.07 33.44 21.75
C HIS A 107 10.92 34.97 21.95
N LYS A 108 10.14 35.39 22.95
CA LYS A 108 9.96 36.80 23.28
C LYS A 108 11.25 37.50 23.73
N GLN A 109 12.06 36.86 24.59
CA GLN A 109 13.36 37.46 25.00
C GLN A 109 14.30 37.69 23.81
N ILE A 110 14.33 36.75 22.86
CA ILE A 110 15.15 36.90 21.64
C ILE A 110 14.55 37.99 20.74
N ASP A 111 13.23 38.01 20.58
CA ASP A 111 12.54 38.98 19.73
C ASP A 111 12.65 40.41 20.25
N ASP A 112 12.42 40.64 21.55
CA ASP A 112 12.56 41.94 22.20
C ASP A 112 14.02 42.45 22.08
N ALA A 113 15.02 41.57 22.23
CA ALA A 113 16.43 41.93 22.09
C ALA A 113 16.80 42.33 20.66
N LEU A 114 16.27 41.65 19.63
CA LEU A 114 16.48 42.03 18.23
C LEU A 114 15.68 43.29 17.85
N LYS A 115 14.48 43.47 18.41
CA LYS A 115 13.66 44.68 18.25
C LYS A 115 14.34 45.92 18.84
N ALA A 116 14.99 45.78 20.00
CA ALA A 116 15.82 46.83 20.60
C ALA A 116 17.07 47.19 19.76
N LYS A 117 17.35 46.45 18.69
CA LYS A 117 18.41 46.71 17.71
C LYS A 117 17.86 47.06 16.32
N ALA A 118 16.60 47.49 16.25
CA ALA A 118 15.89 47.95 15.05
C ALA A 118 15.79 46.94 13.88
N ILE A 119 16.01 45.63 14.14
CA ILE A 119 15.65 44.58 13.18
C ILE A 119 14.12 44.55 13.07
N ALA A 120 13.56 44.57 11.86
CA ALA A 120 12.11 44.66 11.65
C ALA A 120 11.34 43.37 12.02
N ASP A 121 10.04 43.50 12.33
CA ASP A 121 9.15 42.36 12.64
C ASP A 121 9.08 41.41 11.41
N GLY A 122 9.36 40.12 11.63
CA GLY A 122 9.42 39.11 10.56
C GLY A 122 10.69 39.12 9.70
N ALA A 123 11.63 40.05 9.94
CA ALA A 123 12.91 40.04 9.22
C ALA A 123 13.77 38.84 9.63
N THR A 124 14.55 38.32 8.67
CA THR A 124 15.51 37.24 8.90
C THR A 124 16.93 37.81 8.94
N THR A 125 17.69 37.44 9.97
CA THR A 125 19.03 37.97 10.25
C THR A 125 20.01 36.83 10.46
N ASP A 126 21.11 36.84 9.71
CA ASP A 126 22.23 35.92 9.87
C ASP A 126 23.18 36.42 10.97
N MET A 127 23.40 35.58 11.98
CA MET A 127 24.18 35.90 13.17
C MET A 127 25.27 34.83 13.42
N ILE A 128 26.28 35.24 14.18
CA ILE A 128 27.21 34.35 14.87
C ILE A 128 26.95 34.46 16.37
N TRP A 129 26.98 33.34 17.08
CA TRP A 129 26.85 33.32 18.54
C TRP A 129 27.98 32.53 19.20
N THR A 130 28.28 32.92 20.43
CA THR A 130 29.16 32.18 21.34
C THR A 130 28.80 32.52 22.79
N VAL A 131 29.60 32.04 23.73
CA VAL A 131 29.46 32.29 25.16
C VAL A 131 30.71 32.99 25.65
N ARG A 132 30.54 34.07 26.42
CA ARG A 132 31.60 34.76 27.15
C ARG A 132 31.61 34.24 28.58
N ALA A 133 32.74 33.69 29.03
CA ALA A 133 32.94 33.25 30.41
C ALA A 133 33.86 34.24 31.15
N THR A 134 33.57 34.53 32.42
CA THR A 134 34.43 35.39 33.26
C THR A 134 34.42 34.96 34.72
N ASN A 135 35.60 34.99 35.34
CA ASN A 135 35.80 34.81 36.79
C ASN A 135 36.11 36.15 37.50
N GLY A 136 35.88 37.28 36.82
CA GLY A 136 36.21 38.62 37.31
C GLY A 136 37.68 39.06 37.14
N SER A 137 38.62 38.12 36.96
CA SER A 137 40.03 38.42 36.65
C SER A 137 40.37 38.23 35.16
N VAL A 138 39.85 37.16 34.57
CA VAL A 138 40.04 36.76 33.18
C VAL A 138 38.67 36.61 32.52
N THR A 139 38.58 37.01 31.25
CA THR A 139 37.39 36.84 30.42
C THR A 139 37.77 36.19 29.10
N ILE A 140 37.12 35.08 28.74
CA ILE A 140 37.34 34.34 27.48
C ILE A 140 36.02 34.15 26.72
N LEU A 141 36.11 33.90 25.42
CA LEU A 141 35.01 33.36 24.63
C LEU A 141 35.17 31.84 24.52
N SER A 142 34.09 31.10 24.27
CA SER A 142 34.18 29.71 23.84
C SER A 142 34.99 29.60 22.54
N THR A 143 35.82 28.56 22.44
CA THR A 143 36.64 28.25 21.26
C THR A 143 35.80 27.95 20.01
N SER A 144 34.51 27.65 20.21
CA SER A 144 33.53 27.49 19.13
C SER A 144 32.70 28.75 18.96
N VAL A 145 32.50 29.15 17.69
CA VAL A 145 31.54 30.16 17.26
C VAL A 145 30.60 29.49 16.25
N PHE A 146 29.29 29.58 16.50
CA PHE A 146 28.28 28.92 15.67
C PHE A 146 27.47 29.94 14.88
N ASN A 147 27.26 29.66 13.59
CA ASN A 147 26.35 30.44 12.75
C ASN A 147 24.90 30.09 13.11
N ILE A 148 24.01 31.08 13.21
CA ILE A 148 22.56 30.86 13.31
C ILE A 148 21.82 31.90 12.47
N THR A 149 20.67 31.50 11.91
CA THR A 149 19.79 32.39 11.16
C THR A 149 18.52 32.58 11.97
N ILE A 150 18.22 33.80 12.41
CA ILE A 150 17.04 34.10 13.25
C ILE A 150 16.01 34.89 12.44
N THR A 151 14.78 34.38 12.34
CA THR A 151 13.61 35.14 11.85
C THR A 151 12.83 35.69 13.04
N ARG A 152 12.70 37.03 13.12
CA ARG A 152 11.91 37.72 14.16
C ARG A 152 10.42 37.35 14.13
N MET A 153 9.73 37.60 15.24
CA MET A 153 8.27 37.46 15.30
C MET A 153 7.58 38.40 14.31
N LYS A 154 6.45 37.94 13.78
CA LYS A 154 5.44 38.75 13.08
C LYS A 154 4.10 38.02 13.13
N ASP A 155 4.01 36.94 12.37
CA ASP A 155 2.88 36.02 12.36
C ASP A 155 3.19 34.81 13.26
N GLY A 156 2.18 33.98 13.53
CA GLY A 156 2.35 32.78 14.34
C GLY A 156 1.09 31.93 14.41
N ALA A 157 1.27 30.61 14.58
CA ALA A 157 0.21 29.66 14.84
C ALA A 157 0.68 28.63 15.88
N SER A 158 -0.16 28.29 16.87
CA SER A 158 0.22 27.36 17.94
C SER A 158 0.38 25.92 17.45
N PRO A 159 1.19 25.08 18.13
CA PRO A 159 1.18 23.62 17.97
C PRO A 159 -0.22 23.03 18.09
N PHE A 160 -0.44 21.88 17.45
CA PHE A 160 -1.74 21.20 17.37
C PHE A 160 -1.61 19.74 16.89
N VAL A 161 -2.60 18.92 17.26
CA VAL A 161 -2.55 17.44 17.14
C VAL A 161 -3.68 16.87 16.26
N LEU A 162 -3.39 15.76 15.57
CA LEU A 162 -4.34 15.09 14.65
C LEU A 162 -5.23 14.09 15.41
N LEU A 163 -6.56 14.25 15.30
CA LEU A 163 -7.55 13.45 16.01
C LEU A 163 -8.08 12.26 15.20
N GLY A 164 -8.12 12.37 13.86
CA GLY A 164 -8.55 11.26 12.99
C GLY A 164 -8.41 11.59 11.50
N PRO A 165 -8.36 10.58 10.59
CA PRO A 165 -8.30 9.14 10.88
C PRO A 165 -7.02 8.75 11.62
N VAL A 166 -7.14 7.86 12.61
CA VAL A 166 -6.00 7.35 13.38
C VAL A 166 -5.08 6.50 12.48
N PRO A 167 -3.77 6.35 12.80
CA PRO A 167 -2.87 5.54 11.99
C PRO A 167 -3.34 4.09 11.89
N THR A 168 -3.50 3.59 10.67
CA THR A 168 -3.79 2.18 10.38
C THR A 168 -2.82 1.61 9.34
N ILE A 169 -2.58 0.30 9.41
CA ILE A 169 -1.95 -0.48 8.33
C ILE A 169 -2.95 -1.42 7.63
N THR A 170 -4.14 -1.62 8.21
CA THR A 170 -5.27 -2.28 7.54
C THR A 170 -5.88 -1.27 6.56
N PRO A 171 -6.07 -1.62 5.28
CA PRO A 171 -6.67 -0.71 4.31
C PRO A 171 -8.11 -0.36 4.67
N MET A 172 -8.44 0.92 4.55
CA MET A 172 -9.83 1.37 4.49
C MET A 172 -10.34 1.09 3.07
N GLU A 173 -11.37 0.24 2.95
CA GLU A 173 -12.08 0.06 1.68
C GLU A 173 -12.90 1.33 1.40
N ILE A 174 -12.71 1.95 0.23
CA ILE A 174 -13.44 3.16 -0.17
C ILE A 174 -14.04 3.01 -1.57
N ASN A 175 -15.18 3.66 -1.81
CA ASN A 175 -15.88 3.67 -3.09
C ASN A 175 -15.32 4.79 -3.99
N PRO A 176 -14.48 4.50 -5.00
CA PRO A 176 -13.77 5.51 -5.79
C PRO A 176 -14.64 6.45 -6.63
N VAL A 177 -15.95 6.20 -6.78
CA VAL A 177 -16.87 7.10 -7.51
C VAL A 177 -17.82 7.88 -6.60
N SER A 178 -17.82 7.63 -5.28
CA SER A 178 -18.83 8.18 -4.38
C SER A 178 -18.61 9.64 -4.02
N THR A 179 -19.62 10.45 -4.31
CA THR A 179 -19.71 11.88 -3.92
C THR A 179 -20.35 12.08 -2.55
N THR A 180 -20.90 11.03 -1.93
CA THR A 180 -21.59 11.08 -0.62
C THR A 180 -20.82 10.39 0.50
N ASP A 181 -19.98 9.39 0.20
CA ASP A 181 -19.16 8.73 1.21
C ASP A 181 -17.96 9.62 1.56
N ILE A 182 -17.86 10.03 2.82
CA ILE A 182 -16.91 11.05 3.31
C ILE A 182 -15.87 10.43 4.26
N ILE A 183 -14.59 10.74 4.03
CA ILE A 183 -13.52 10.56 5.01
C ILE A 183 -13.35 11.88 5.76
N LYS A 184 -13.54 11.86 7.09
CA LYS A 184 -13.35 13.03 7.95
C LYS A 184 -11.93 13.07 8.52
N PHE A 185 -11.22 14.15 8.23
CA PHE A 185 -9.93 14.46 8.82
C PHE A 185 -10.10 15.55 9.88
N ASN A 186 -9.71 15.28 11.12
CA ASN A 186 -10.01 16.10 12.29
C ASN A 186 -8.73 16.43 13.05
N TRP A 187 -8.61 17.64 13.59
CA TRP A 187 -7.49 18.05 14.45
C TRP A 187 -7.93 19.09 15.49
N THR A 188 -7.11 19.33 16.51
CA THR A 188 -7.34 20.44 17.45
C THR A 188 -7.09 21.78 16.76
N ARG A 189 -7.95 22.79 16.97
CA ARG A 189 -7.75 24.14 16.41
C ARG A 189 -6.48 24.80 16.95
N SER A 190 -5.54 25.12 16.05
CA SER A 190 -4.40 26.00 16.30
C SER A 190 -4.88 27.44 16.51
N LYS A 191 -4.19 28.20 17.37
CA LYS A 191 -4.48 29.60 17.68
C LYS A 191 -3.48 30.53 16.96
N PRO A 192 -3.92 31.63 16.34
CA PRO A 192 -3.00 32.63 15.79
C PRO A 192 -2.32 33.43 16.91
N ALA A 193 -1.30 34.21 16.55
CA ALA A 193 -0.77 35.27 17.41
C ALA A 193 -1.85 36.30 17.76
N THR A 194 -1.75 36.95 18.93
CA THR A 194 -2.72 37.98 19.37
C THR A 194 -2.70 39.17 18.41
N GLY A 195 -3.82 39.40 17.72
CA GLY A 195 -3.94 40.43 16.67
C GLY A 195 -3.33 40.04 15.31
N GLY A 196 -2.79 38.82 15.17
CA GLY A 196 -2.29 38.29 13.91
C GLY A 196 -3.39 37.74 12.99
N PRO A 197 -3.06 37.37 11.73
CA PRO A 197 -4.03 36.86 10.76
C PRO A 197 -4.70 35.57 11.22
N ALA A 198 -5.96 35.37 10.81
CA ALA A 198 -6.69 34.13 11.08
C ALA A 198 -5.95 32.89 10.55
N VAL A 199 -6.07 31.77 11.26
CA VAL A 199 -5.47 30.49 10.85
C VAL A 199 -6.34 29.84 9.78
N THR A 200 -5.72 29.40 8.69
CA THR A 200 -6.30 28.50 7.69
C THR A 200 -5.53 27.18 7.63
N TYR A 201 -6.16 26.08 7.20
CA TYR A 201 -5.55 24.75 7.19
C TYR A 201 -5.60 24.11 5.80
N ARG A 202 -4.57 23.30 5.52
CA ARG A 202 -4.60 22.28 4.46
C ARG A 202 -4.22 20.92 5.01
N VAL A 203 -4.93 19.88 4.59
CA VAL A 203 -4.53 18.48 4.79
C VAL A 203 -3.60 18.10 3.64
N LEU A 204 -2.42 17.58 3.97
CA LEU A 204 -1.38 17.19 3.00
C LEU A 204 -1.28 15.67 2.97
N PHE A 205 -1.08 15.10 1.77
CA PHE A 205 -0.94 13.67 1.54
C PHE A 205 0.38 13.37 0.82
N ALA A 206 1.08 12.30 1.23
CA ALA A 206 2.35 11.87 0.66
C ALA A 206 2.42 10.34 0.56
N GLU A 207 3.26 9.84 -0.34
CA GLU A 207 3.47 8.38 -0.51
C GLU A 207 4.30 7.83 0.64
N ARG A 208 3.87 6.70 1.24
CA ARG A 208 4.63 6.01 2.28
C ARG A 208 5.64 5.05 1.66
N LYS A 209 6.93 5.38 1.73
CA LYS A 209 8.03 4.56 1.20
C LYS A 209 8.78 3.79 2.29
N LEU A 210 9.29 2.61 1.91
CA LEU A 210 10.19 1.79 2.70
C LEU A 210 11.54 1.70 1.99
N ASP A 211 12.61 1.46 2.76
CA ASP A 211 13.89 0.99 2.22
C ASP A 211 13.86 -0.52 1.94
N ALA A 212 14.95 -1.06 1.39
CA ALA A 212 15.09 -2.48 1.07
C ALA A 212 15.07 -3.41 2.31
N ASN A 213 15.17 -2.86 3.52
CA ASN A 213 15.08 -3.59 4.80
C ASN A 213 13.68 -3.47 5.44
N GLY A 214 12.72 -2.84 4.75
CA GLY A 214 11.37 -2.60 5.26
C GLY A 214 11.25 -1.43 6.24
N LYS A 215 12.31 -0.64 6.45
CA LYS A 215 12.29 0.54 7.32
C LYS A 215 11.64 1.72 6.61
N GLU A 216 10.80 2.45 7.31
CA GLU A 216 10.10 3.63 6.75
C GLU A 216 11.08 4.79 6.47
N LEU A 217 10.95 5.40 5.29
CA LEU A 217 11.72 6.59 4.89
C LEU A 217 11.05 7.87 5.42
N PRO A 218 11.83 8.88 5.87
CA PRO A 218 11.28 10.16 6.31
C PRO A 218 10.69 10.94 5.13
N ILE A 219 9.72 11.81 5.42
CA ILE A 219 9.04 12.65 4.42
C ILE A 219 9.36 14.13 4.63
N ASP A 220 9.95 14.75 3.60
CA ASP A 220 9.97 16.20 3.45
C ASP A 220 8.68 16.68 2.77
N TRP A 221 7.76 17.23 3.57
CA TRP A 221 6.49 17.75 3.08
C TRP A 221 6.62 18.94 2.12
N ASN A 222 7.80 19.58 2.01
CA ASN A 222 8.04 20.65 1.04
C ASN A 222 8.28 20.14 -0.39
N THR A 223 8.80 18.91 -0.54
CA THR A 223 9.17 18.33 -1.85
C THR A 223 8.45 17.02 -2.19
N GLN A 224 7.87 16.33 -1.20
CA GLN A 224 7.27 14.99 -1.34
C GLN A 224 5.76 14.94 -1.05
N THR A 225 5.10 16.10 -0.88
CA THR A 225 3.64 16.17 -0.88
C THR A 225 3.12 15.78 -2.27
N LEU A 226 2.31 14.72 -2.35
CA LEU A 226 1.60 14.35 -3.58
C LEU A 226 0.51 15.38 -3.89
N PHE A 227 -0.42 15.58 -2.95
CA PHE A 227 -1.51 16.54 -3.09
C PHE A 227 -1.92 17.12 -1.72
N SER A 228 -2.67 18.21 -1.74
CA SER A 228 -3.25 18.79 -0.54
C SER A 228 -4.64 19.36 -0.79
N ILE A 229 -5.49 19.29 0.23
CA ILE A 229 -6.89 19.75 0.19
C ILE A 229 -7.05 20.82 1.28
N ALA A 230 -7.73 21.93 0.98
CA ALA A 230 -8.09 22.93 2.00
C ALA A 230 -9.12 22.33 2.96
N SER A 231 -9.07 22.68 4.24
CA SER A 231 -10.11 22.24 5.18
C SER A 231 -11.48 22.87 4.90
N ASP A 232 -12.51 22.40 5.60
CA ASP A 232 -13.87 22.89 5.44
C ASP A 232 -13.94 24.40 5.73
N ASN A 233 -14.99 25.05 5.21
CA ASN A 233 -15.16 26.52 5.30
C ASN A 233 -13.95 27.29 4.73
N SER A 234 -13.57 26.96 3.49
CA SER A 234 -12.45 27.58 2.76
C SER A 234 -11.10 27.54 3.51
N GLY A 235 -10.88 26.53 4.33
CA GLY A 235 -9.69 26.36 5.16
C GLY A 235 -9.82 26.85 6.61
N ALA A 236 -10.95 27.42 7.04
CA ALA A 236 -11.08 28.03 8.39
C ALA A 236 -11.33 27.00 9.52
N ASP A 237 -11.89 25.84 9.19
CA ASP A 237 -12.30 24.85 10.19
C ASP A 237 -11.22 23.79 10.45
N SER A 238 -11.23 23.21 11.65
CA SER A 238 -10.30 22.14 12.07
C SER A 238 -10.81 20.74 11.71
N LEU A 239 -11.46 20.65 10.55
CA LEU A 239 -12.15 19.51 9.95
C LEU A 239 -12.00 19.62 8.43
N LEU A 240 -11.71 18.49 7.76
CA LEU A 240 -11.93 18.32 6.33
C LEU A 240 -12.89 17.15 6.12
N SER A 241 -14.00 17.40 5.41
CA SER A 241 -15.00 16.42 5.00
C SER A 241 -14.79 16.02 3.53
N ALA A 242 -13.67 15.34 3.23
CA ALA A 242 -13.31 14.96 1.86
C ALA A 242 -14.16 13.77 1.36
N THR A 243 -14.69 13.86 0.14
CA THR A 243 -15.39 12.73 -0.48
C THR A 243 -14.39 11.65 -0.92
N THR A 244 -14.80 10.39 -0.85
CA THR A 244 -13.99 9.26 -1.32
C THR A 244 -13.66 9.35 -2.81
N LYS A 245 -14.56 9.89 -3.64
CA LYS A 245 -14.24 10.26 -5.03
C LYS A 245 -13.14 11.32 -5.11
N GLN A 246 -13.21 12.42 -4.35
CA GLN A 246 -12.20 13.48 -4.38
C GLN A 246 -10.79 12.94 -4.03
N ILE A 247 -10.71 12.03 -3.06
CA ILE A 247 -9.46 11.34 -2.70
C ILE A 247 -9.01 10.39 -3.81
N SER A 248 -9.94 9.62 -4.41
CA SER A 248 -9.64 8.70 -5.50
C SER A 248 -9.14 9.41 -6.77
N ASP A 249 -9.81 10.48 -7.19
CA ASP A 249 -9.42 11.33 -8.32
C ASP A 249 -8.03 11.95 -8.07
N SER A 250 -7.80 12.45 -6.85
CA SER A 250 -6.49 13.01 -6.45
C SER A 250 -5.38 11.96 -6.53
N LEU A 251 -5.66 10.70 -6.17
CA LEU A 251 -4.69 9.61 -6.26
C LEU A 251 -4.41 9.19 -7.71
N ALA A 252 -5.44 9.06 -8.55
CA ALA A 252 -5.28 8.73 -9.96
C ALA A 252 -4.41 9.77 -10.69
N ASN A 253 -4.63 11.06 -10.42
CA ASN A 253 -3.83 12.16 -10.98
C ASN A 253 -2.35 12.17 -10.55
N HIS A 254 -1.98 11.42 -9.50
CA HIS A 254 -0.61 11.30 -9.00
C HIS A 254 -0.04 9.88 -9.18
N GLY A 255 -0.46 9.19 -10.24
CA GLY A 255 0.12 7.91 -10.69
C GLY A 255 -0.54 6.66 -10.12
N PHE A 256 -1.40 6.77 -9.10
CA PHE A 256 -2.17 5.65 -8.55
C PHE A 256 -3.42 5.36 -9.42
N ALA A 257 -3.23 5.11 -10.72
CA ALA A 257 -4.33 4.87 -11.65
C ALA A 257 -5.00 3.51 -11.44
N ASP A 258 -4.24 2.46 -11.12
CA ASP A 258 -4.82 1.14 -10.82
C ASP A 258 -5.52 1.14 -9.46
N LEU A 259 -6.81 0.83 -9.49
CA LEU A 259 -7.69 0.79 -8.33
C LEU A 259 -7.58 -0.52 -7.55
N SER A 260 -7.09 -1.60 -8.20
CA SER A 260 -6.81 -2.89 -7.55
C SER A 260 -5.55 -2.84 -6.66
N LEU A 261 -4.70 -1.83 -6.84
CA LEU A 261 -3.53 -1.58 -6.00
C LEU A 261 -3.87 -0.66 -4.81
N GLN A 262 -3.38 -1.08 -3.65
CA GLN A 262 -3.49 -0.36 -2.38
C GLN A 262 -2.63 0.92 -2.39
N ALA A 263 -3.25 2.07 -2.11
CA ALA A 263 -2.53 3.32 -1.92
C ALA A 263 -2.00 3.42 -0.48
N ASN A 264 -0.68 3.34 -0.33
CA ASN A 264 0.01 3.45 0.96
C ASN A 264 0.42 4.91 1.21
N LEU A 265 -0.32 5.62 2.06
CA LEU A 265 -0.14 7.06 2.26
C LEU A 265 0.27 7.41 3.69
N LYS A 266 0.90 8.57 3.79
CA LYS A 266 0.97 9.40 5.00
C LYS A 266 0.09 10.63 4.81
N TRP A 267 -0.45 11.15 5.91
CA TRP A 267 -1.10 12.45 5.92
C TRP A 267 -0.73 13.28 7.15
N THR A 268 -0.74 14.60 6.99
CA THR A 268 -0.59 15.59 8.07
C THR A 268 -1.39 16.85 7.74
N VAL A 269 -1.32 17.87 8.59
CA VAL A 269 -2.01 19.15 8.41
C VAL A 269 -1.02 20.28 8.57
N VAL A 270 -1.13 21.30 7.70
CA VAL A 270 -0.40 22.56 7.84
C VAL A 270 -1.39 23.69 8.11
N ALA A 271 -1.27 24.29 9.29
CA ALA A 271 -1.90 25.53 9.67
C ALA A 271 -1.08 26.73 9.14
N THR A 272 -1.74 27.73 8.57
CA THR A 272 -1.12 28.93 8.00
C THR A 272 -1.77 30.18 8.61
N SER A 273 -0.96 31.08 9.17
CA SER A 273 -1.37 32.42 9.62
C SER A 273 -0.41 33.43 9.02
N GLY A 274 -0.90 34.28 8.11
CA GLY A 274 -0.07 35.21 7.36
C GLY A 274 1.07 34.48 6.62
N THR A 275 2.31 34.82 6.98
CA THR A 275 3.54 34.17 6.46
C THR A 275 3.98 32.95 7.27
N TRP A 276 3.41 32.70 8.46
CA TRP A 276 3.76 31.56 9.30
C TRP A 276 3.07 30.28 8.82
N LYS A 277 3.81 29.17 8.79
CA LYS A 277 3.29 27.81 8.60
C LYS A 277 3.67 26.94 9.79
N GLN A 278 2.68 26.33 10.42
CA GLN A 278 2.83 25.34 11.49
C GLN A 278 2.31 23.99 10.97
N GLN A 279 3.17 22.98 10.88
CA GLN A 279 2.71 21.61 10.70
C GLN A 279 2.17 21.06 12.03
N ALA A 280 1.23 20.14 11.97
CA ALA A 280 0.83 19.35 13.14
C ALA A 280 2.02 18.56 13.70
N ASP A 281 1.96 18.26 15.00
CA ASP A 281 3.10 17.69 15.75
C ASP A 281 3.48 16.26 15.31
N TYR A 282 2.64 15.61 14.48
CA TYR A 282 2.88 14.28 13.91
C TYR A 282 2.16 14.09 12.55
N MET A 283 2.32 12.89 11.97
CA MET A 283 1.71 12.47 10.71
C MET A 283 1.19 11.03 10.85
N ASN A 284 0.03 10.75 10.25
CA ASN A 284 -0.66 9.47 10.40
C ASN A 284 -0.52 8.61 9.13
N ASN A 285 -0.54 7.28 9.29
CA ASN A 285 -0.72 6.35 8.16
C ASN A 285 -2.17 6.39 7.67
N LEU A 286 -2.37 6.36 6.35
CA LEU A 286 -3.67 6.12 5.73
C LEU A 286 -3.48 5.16 4.57
N PHE A 287 -3.98 3.93 4.71
CA PHE A 287 -3.90 2.91 3.68
C PHE A 287 -5.29 2.78 3.06
N LEU A 288 -5.41 2.88 1.73
CA LEU A 288 -6.70 2.90 1.01
C LEU A 288 -6.73 1.81 -0.06
N LEU A 289 -7.87 1.09 -0.15
CA LEU A 289 -8.16 0.18 -1.26
C LEU A 289 -9.46 0.64 -1.94
N ARG A 290 -9.39 0.94 -3.24
CA ARG A 290 -10.41 1.67 -3.99
C ARG A 290 -11.24 0.70 -4.81
N GLN A 291 -12.40 0.30 -4.32
CA GLN A 291 -13.14 -0.83 -4.88
C GLN A 291 -14.64 -0.64 -4.73
N ILE A 292 -15.41 -1.26 -5.64
CA ILE A 292 -16.86 -1.16 -5.67
C ILE A 292 -17.43 -2.57 -5.74
N LYS A 293 -17.64 -3.16 -4.57
CA LYS A 293 -18.19 -4.52 -4.46
C LYS A 293 -19.69 -4.54 -4.66
N PHE A 294 -20.15 -5.63 -5.26
CA PHE A 294 -21.50 -6.16 -5.21
C PHE A 294 -21.37 -7.68 -5.06
N TYR A 295 -22.44 -8.33 -4.60
CA TYR A 295 -22.45 -9.76 -4.36
C TYR A 295 -23.73 -10.41 -4.90
N ILE A 296 -23.71 -11.73 -5.05
CA ILE A 296 -24.89 -12.56 -5.29
C ILE A 296 -25.09 -13.50 -4.10
N VAL A 297 -26.35 -13.68 -3.70
CA VAL A 297 -26.81 -14.69 -2.73
C VAL A 297 -27.99 -15.44 -3.32
N GLY A 298 -28.05 -16.74 -3.14
CA GLY A 298 -29.09 -17.59 -3.69
C GLY A 298 -28.86 -19.06 -3.38
N ASN A 299 -29.52 -19.96 -4.12
CA ASN A 299 -29.31 -21.40 -4.01
C ASN A 299 -27.82 -21.79 -4.15
N ILE A 300 -27.12 -21.17 -5.11
CA ILE A 300 -25.67 -21.32 -5.34
C ILE A 300 -24.78 -20.94 -4.14
N THR A 301 -25.29 -20.17 -3.17
CA THR A 301 -24.57 -19.79 -1.95
C THR A 301 -25.23 -20.33 -0.68
N GLY A 302 -26.15 -21.30 -0.80
CA GLY A 302 -26.95 -21.81 0.31
C GLY A 302 -27.78 -20.72 1.03
N TRP A 303 -28.08 -19.61 0.35
CA TRP A 303 -28.67 -18.39 0.90
C TRP A 303 -27.87 -17.69 2.03
N ASP A 304 -26.56 -17.96 2.16
CA ASP A 304 -25.72 -17.32 3.18
C ASP A 304 -25.28 -15.88 2.79
N ILE A 305 -25.97 -14.88 3.35
CA ILE A 305 -25.62 -13.45 3.24
C ILE A 305 -24.27 -13.09 3.89
N ASN A 306 -23.73 -13.95 4.77
CA ASN A 306 -22.44 -13.77 5.43
C ASN A 306 -21.28 -14.43 4.68
N ASN A 307 -21.56 -15.25 3.65
CA ASN A 307 -20.57 -15.75 2.70
C ASN A 307 -21.06 -15.61 1.24
N PRO A 308 -21.43 -14.38 0.82
CA PRO A 308 -22.02 -14.14 -0.48
C PRO A 308 -20.92 -14.16 -1.56
N TRP A 309 -21.29 -14.43 -2.82
CA TRP A 309 -20.32 -14.47 -3.92
C TRP A 309 -20.08 -13.06 -4.49
N GLU A 310 -18.88 -12.51 -4.30
CA GLU A 310 -18.47 -11.25 -4.95
C GLU A 310 -18.47 -11.38 -6.48
N ILE A 311 -18.94 -10.31 -7.14
CA ILE A 311 -19.05 -10.21 -8.60
C ILE A 311 -18.14 -9.10 -9.15
N ILE A 312 -17.78 -9.21 -10.43
CA ILE A 312 -16.79 -8.38 -11.12
C ILE A 312 -17.32 -6.97 -11.31
N THR A 313 -16.53 -5.96 -10.93
CA THR A 313 -16.77 -4.56 -11.33
C THR A 313 -16.42 -4.38 -12.82
N ASP A 314 -17.34 -3.87 -13.64
CA ASP A 314 -17.02 -3.47 -15.01
C ASP A 314 -16.13 -2.22 -14.96
N LYS A 315 -14.89 -2.30 -15.47
CA LYS A 315 -13.94 -1.17 -15.47
C LYS A 315 -14.08 -0.23 -16.67
N LYS A 316 -14.97 -0.51 -17.62
CA LYS A 316 -15.21 0.39 -18.77
C LYS A 316 -15.69 1.76 -18.25
N SER A 317 -15.09 2.86 -18.72
CA SER A 317 -15.16 4.18 -18.05
C SER A 317 -16.57 4.80 -17.96
N ASP A 318 -17.45 4.48 -18.89
CA ASP A 318 -18.88 4.83 -18.92
C ASP A 318 -19.73 4.03 -17.91
N ARG A 319 -19.24 2.86 -17.48
CA ARG A 319 -19.92 1.86 -16.64
C ARG A 319 -19.32 1.69 -15.25
N PHE A 320 -18.12 2.22 -15.01
CA PHE A 320 -17.38 1.97 -13.78
C PHE A 320 -18.16 2.44 -12.54
N GLY A 321 -18.35 1.52 -11.59
CA GLY A 321 -19.16 1.73 -10.39
C GLY A 321 -20.68 1.65 -10.58
N LYS A 322 -21.16 1.42 -11.81
CA LYS A 322 -22.57 1.27 -12.17
C LYS A 322 -22.94 -0.16 -12.59
N VAL A 323 -22.02 -0.84 -13.28
CA VAL A 323 -22.25 -2.17 -13.86
C VAL A 323 -21.36 -3.22 -13.20
N PHE A 324 -21.97 -4.35 -12.87
CA PHE A 324 -21.33 -5.48 -12.19
C PHE A 324 -21.78 -6.79 -12.83
N TYR A 325 -20.92 -7.80 -12.91
CA TYR A 325 -21.28 -9.07 -13.53
C TYR A 325 -20.54 -10.29 -12.99
N ALA A 326 -21.12 -11.48 -13.19
CA ALA A 326 -20.47 -12.76 -12.92
C ALA A 326 -20.85 -13.81 -13.97
N TYR A 327 -19.98 -14.81 -14.13
CA TYR A 327 -20.28 -16.05 -14.85
C TYR A 327 -20.40 -17.20 -13.85
N VAL A 328 -21.56 -17.85 -13.85
CA VAL A 328 -21.92 -18.92 -12.90
C VAL A 328 -22.62 -20.06 -13.62
N LYS A 329 -22.45 -21.28 -13.09
CA LYS A 329 -23.29 -22.43 -13.44
C LYS A 329 -24.53 -22.43 -12.54
N LEU A 330 -25.71 -22.56 -13.15
CA LEU A 330 -27.01 -22.55 -12.47
C LEU A 330 -27.87 -23.72 -12.96
N ASN A 331 -28.81 -24.16 -12.14
CA ASN A 331 -29.77 -25.22 -12.43
C ASN A 331 -31.17 -24.63 -12.68
N ALA A 332 -32.02 -25.36 -13.41
CA ALA A 332 -33.44 -25.03 -13.46
C ALA A 332 -34.05 -25.08 -12.04
N GLY A 333 -34.73 -24.00 -11.64
CA GLY A 333 -35.25 -23.81 -10.28
C GLY A 333 -34.28 -23.15 -9.30
N ASP A 334 -33.04 -22.83 -9.69
CA ASP A 334 -32.16 -22.01 -8.84
C ASP A 334 -32.68 -20.57 -8.75
N GLU A 335 -32.71 -20.05 -7.52
CA GLU A 335 -33.10 -18.67 -7.22
C GLU A 335 -31.92 -17.85 -6.66
N PHE A 336 -31.91 -16.54 -6.92
CA PHE A 336 -30.91 -15.62 -6.37
C PHE A 336 -31.38 -14.15 -6.30
N LYS A 337 -30.58 -13.31 -5.62
CA LYS A 337 -30.63 -11.83 -5.60
C LYS A 337 -29.22 -11.24 -5.62
N PHE A 338 -29.09 -9.98 -6.03
CA PHE A 338 -27.85 -9.21 -5.87
C PHE A 338 -27.88 -8.39 -4.56
N PHE A 339 -26.72 -8.10 -3.98
CA PHE A 339 -26.60 -7.33 -2.72
C PHE A 339 -25.46 -6.32 -2.80
N LYS A 340 -25.67 -5.13 -2.22
CA LYS A 340 -24.61 -4.10 -2.14
C LYS A 340 -23.66 -4.31 -0.97
N VAL A 341 -24.14 -4.88 0.14
CA VAL A 341 -23.41 -5.00 1.41
C VAL A 341 -23.44 -6.45 1.92
N LYS A 342 -22.26 -6.98 2.25
CA LYS A 342 -22.10 -8.30 2.86
C LYS A 342 -22.71 -8.32 4.26
N GLY A 343 -23.49 -9.35 4.59
CA GLY A 343 -24.18 -9.49 5.87
C GLY A 343 -25.51 -8.72 5.99
N ASP A 344 -25.86 -7.88 5.00
CA ASP A 344 -27.06 -7.02 5.06
C ASP A 344 -28.10 -7.39 3.98
N TRP A 345 -29.17 -8.07 4.41
CA TRP A 345 -30.36 -8.34 3.61
C TRP A 345 -31.07 -7.06 3.13
N GLY A 346 -30.96 -5.97 3.89
CA GLY A 346 -31.51 -4.65 3.57
C GLY A 346 -30.76 -3.91 2.46
N SER A 347 -29.74 -4.54 1.85
CA SER A 347 -28.97 -4.02 0.71
C SER A 347 -29.31 -4.72 -0.62
N GLY A 348 -30.38 -5.51 -0.65
CA GLY A 348 -30.73 -6.40 -1.74
C GLY A 348 -31.41 -5.73 -2.94
N TYR A 349 -31.10 -6.23 -4.14
CA TYR A 349 -31.73 -5.90 -5.42
C TYR A 349 -32.43 -7.16 -5.96
N GLY A 350 -33.75 -7.08 -6.09
CA GLY A 350 -34.61 -8.19 -6.50
C GLY A 350 -35.15 -8.09 -7.93
N ASN A 351 -35.85 -9.15 -8.31
CA ASN A 351 -36.56 -9.31 -9.56
C ASN A 351 -37.96 -8.68 -9.48
N ASN A 352 -38.33 -7.90 -10.50
CA ASN A 352 -39.63 -7.25 -10.60
C ASN A 352 -40.12 -7.19 -12.06
N GLY A 353 -39.76 -8.19 -12.88
CA GLY A 353 -40.06 -8.19 -14.32
C GLY A 353 -39.54 -9.42 -15.07
N ALA A 354 -39.36 -9.29 -16.38
CA ALA A 354 -38.89 -10.36 -17.28
C ALA A 354 -37.46 -10.11 -17.78
N SER A 355 -36.75 -11.17 -18.19
CA SER A 355 -35.32 -11.05 -18.56
C SER A 355 -35.09 -10.18 -19.79
N GLY A 356 -34.21 -9.19 -19.66
CA GLY A 356 -33.82 -8.24 -20.72
C GLY A 356 -34.89 -7.20 -21.10
N ALA A 357 -36.12 -7.34 -20.61
CA ALA A 357 -37.26 -6.47 -20.93
C ALA A 357 -37.94 -5.96 -19.66
N GLY A 358 -37.36 -4.92 -19.05
CA GLY A 358 -37.98 -4.20 -17.95
C GLY A 358 -38.02 -4.96 -16.61
N PHE A 359 -36.89 -5.50 -16.15
CA PHE A 359 -36.73 -5.72 -14.72
C PHE A 359 -36.66 -4.36 -14.01
N SER A 360 -37.69 -3.99 -13.24
CA SER A 360 -37.63 -2.86 -12.31
C SER A 360 -36.91 -3.27 -11.03
N THR A 361 -35.62 -3.58 -11.12
CA THR A 361 -34.81 -3.91 -9.93
C THR A 361 -34.64 -2.67 -9.06
N GLY A 362 -34.28 -2.83 -7.80
CA GLY A 362 -34.05 -1.69 -6.93
C GLY A 362 -33.76 -2.09 -5.50
N TYR A 363 -33.25 -1.13 -4.74
CA TYR A 363 -32.88 -1.29 -3.35
C TYR A 363 -34.10 -1.68 -2.50
N ASN A 364 -34.12 -2.91 -1.98
CA ASN A 364 -35.26 -3.57 -1.32
C ASN A 364 -36.53 -3.73 -2.18
N VAL A 365 -36.40 -3.78 -3.51
CA VAL A 365 -37.50 -4.00 -4.44
C VAL A 365 -37.43 -5.42 -5.04
N GLY A 366 -38.57 -6.09 -5.12
CA GLY A 366 -38.75 -7.31 -5.92
C GLY A 366 -38.55 -8.65 -5.21
N GLY A 367 -39.04 -9.71 -5.86
CA GLY A 367 -38.84 -11.11 -5.50
C GLY A 367 -37.46 -11.64 -5.93
N ASN A 368 -37.30 -12.96 -6.03
CA ASN A 368 -36.04 -13.57 -6.45
C ASN A 368 -35.95 -13.67 -7.99
N PHE A 369 -34.74 -13.61 -8.53
CA PHE A 369 -34.50 -14.04 -9.91
C PHE A 369 -34.53 -15.56 -9.95
N VAL A 370 -35.25 -16.14 -10.91
CA VAL A 370 -35.47 -17.59 -11.03
C VAL A 370 -34.91 -18.09 -12.35
N ILE A 371 -34.17 -19.20 -12.32
CA ILE A 371 -33.56 -19.81 -13.50
C ILE A 371 -34.48 -20.87 -14.11
N GLY A 372 -34.90 -20.66 -15.36
CA GLY A 372 -35.80 -21.58 -16.07
C GLY A 372 -35.13 -22.85 -16.63
N THR A 373 -33.82 -22.82 -16.87
CA THR A 373 -33.08 -23.89 -17.56
C THR A 373 -31.67 -24.02 -16.99
N SER A 374 -31.21 -25.25 -16.71
CA SER A 374 -29.83 -25.48 -16.25
C SER A 374 -28.81 -25.07 -17.33
N GLY A 375 -27.75 -24.36 -16.94
CA GLY A 375 -26.75 -23.87 -17.90
C GLY A 375 -25.66 -22.99 -17.28
N LEU A 376 -24.84 -22.40 -18.15
CA LEU A 376 -23.89 -21.36 -17.80
C LEU A 376 -24.48 -19.98 -18.12
N TYR A 377 -24.42 -19.09 -17.14
CA TYR A 377 -25.07 -17.79 -17.18
C TYR A 377 -24.09 -16.66 -16.94
N ARG A 378 -24.19 -15.62 -17.76
CA ARG A 378 -23.80 -14.26 -17.35
C ARG A 378 -24.96 -13.65 -16.57
N LEU A 379 -24.67 -13.26 -15.34
CA LEU A 379 -25.54 -12.44 -14.52
C LEU A 379 -24.94 -11.03 -14.48
N THR A 380 -25.68 -10.01 -14.93
CA THR A 380 -25.26 -8.61 -14.91
C THR A 380 -26.24 -7.78 -14.08
N LEU A 381 -25.74 -6.82 -13.32
CA LEU A 381 -26.52 -5.77 -12.64
C LEU A 381 -26.05 -4.40 -13.15
N ASP A 382 -27.01 -3.53 -13.49
CA ASP A 382 -26.83 -2.12 -13.83
C ASP A 382 -27.63 -1.27 -12.83
N VAL A 383 -26.93 -0.59 -11.93
CA VAL A 383 -27.56 0.25 -10.89
C VAL A 383 -27.76 1.70 -11.30
N GLU A 384 -27.33 2.11 -12.50
CA GLU A 384 -27.70 3.41 -13.07
C GLU A 384 -29.09 3.32 -13.71
N ASN A 385 -29.32 2.29 -14.53
CA ASN A 385 -30.61 2.06 -15.19
C ASN A 385 -31.58 1.20 -14.35
N ASN A 386 -31.15 0.67 -13.20
CA ASN A 386 -31.91 -0.23 -12.32
C ASN A 386 -32.36 -1.55 -13.00
N ILE A 387 -31.53 -2.08 -13.91
CA ILE A 387 -31.82 -3.28 -14.72
C ILE A 387 -30.85 -4.41 -14.33
N ALA A 388 -31.33 -5.66 -14.37
CA ALA A 388 -30.47 -6.84 -14.39
C ALA A 388 -30.51 -7.52 -15.78
N TYR A 389 -29.53 -8.38 -16.05
CA TYR A 389 -29.58 -9.27 -17.21
C TYR A 389 -29.22 -10.69 -16.79
N VAL A 390 -30.07 -11.64 -17.16
CA VAL A 390 -29.92 -13.08 -16.87
C VAL A 390 -29.84 -13.80 -18.21
N GLN A 391 -28.63 -14.15 -18.64
CA GLN A 391 -28.34 -14.54 -20.02
C GLN A 391 -27.52 -15.83 -20.06
N GLN A 392 -27.93 -16.83 -20.84
CA GLN A 392 -27.13 -18.03 -21.07
C GLN A 392 -25.91 -17.66 -21.93
N LYS A 393 -24.76 -17.52 -21.29
CA LYS A 393 -23.51 -17.01 -21.84
C LYS A 393 -22.31 -17.56 -21.07
N GLN A 394 -21.21 -17.76 -21.78
CA GLN A 394 -19.96 -18.34 -21.29
C GLN A 394 -18.79 -17.67 -22.02
N VAL A 395 -17.63 -17.49 -21.37
CA VAL A 395 -16.44 -17.02 -22.08
C VAL A 395 -15.86 -18.12 -22.98
N GLY A 396 -15.68 -17.80 -24.25
CA GLY A 396 -14.98 -18.58 -25.27
C GLY A 396 -13.95 -17.75 -26.02
N ILE A 397 -13.39 -18.33 -27.09
CA ILE A 397 -12.42 -17.67 -27.98
C ILE A 397 -13.06 -17.24 -29.30
N VAL A 398 -12.77 -16.02 -29.74
CA VAL A 398 -13.11 -15.48 -31.07
C VAL A 398 -11.85 -14.89 -31.69
N GLY A 399 -11.38 -15.44 -32.80
CA GLY A 399 -10.08 -15.11 -33.39
C GLY A 399 -9.83 -15.85 -34.69
N GLY A 400 -8.58 -15.81 -35.19
CA GLY A 400 -8.15 -16.56 -36.39
C GLY A 400 -8.51 -18.05 -36.30
N MET A 401 -8.32 -18.64 -35.11
CA MET A 401 -8.57 -20.04 -34.74
C MET A 401 -9.96 -20.59 -35.12
N GLN A 402 -10.96 -19.71 -35.30
CA GLN A 402 -12.31 -20.08 -35.78
C GLN A 402 -12.89 -19.13 -36.85
N GLY A 403 -12.08 -18.20 -37.37
CA GLY A 403 -12.50 -17.27 -38.43
C GLY A 403 -13.25 -16.01 -37.95
N TRP A 404 -12.95 -15.53 -36.74
CA TRP A 404 -13.49 -14.28 -36.16
C TRP A 404 -15.03 -14.22 -36.06
N ASN A 405 -15.72 -15.36 -35.92
CA ASN A 405 -17.17 -15.40 -35.78
C ASN A 405 -17.62 -15.35 -34.30
N PRO A 406 -18.15 -14.22 -33.79
CA PRO A 406 -18.61 -14.13 -32.40
C PRO A 406 -19.94 -14.85 -32.12
N THR A 407 -20.67 -15.30 -33.15
CA THR A 407 -21.88 -16.14 -32.98
C THR A 407 -21.54 -17.60 -32.66
N ALA A 408 -20.29 -18.04 -32.89
CA ALA A 408 -19.82 -19.38 -32.54
C ALA A 408 -18.41 -19.36 -31.88
N PRO A 409 -18.26 -18.77 -30.68
CA PRO A 409 -17.00 -18.82 -29.95
C PRO A 409 -16.57 -20.26 -29.64
N THR A 410 -15.26 -20.51 -29.61
CA THR A 410 -14.74 -21.78 -29.09
C THR A 410 -14.85 -21.76 -27.56
N TYR A 411 -15.92 -22.34 -27.02
CA TYR A 411 -16.14 -22.43 -25.58
C TYR A 411 -15.29 -23.51 -24.92
N GLY A 412 -14.90 -23.25 -23.66
CA GLY A 412 -14.08 -24.14 -22.83
C GLY A 412 -14.86 -24.90 -21.76
N GLY A 413 -14.13 -25.43 -20.77
CA GLY A 413 -14.69 -25.90 -19.51
C GLY A 413 -14.99 -24.76 -18.53
N TYR A 414 -16.05 -24.94 -17.73
CA TYR A 414 -16.29 -24.16 -16.52
C TYR A 414 -15.49 -24.78 -15.37
N VAL A 415 -14.64 -23.97 -14.74
CA VAL A 415 -13.73 -24.38 -13.66
C VAL A 415 -14.37 -24.06 -12.32
N ASN A 416 -14.80 -22.81 -12.14
CA ASN A 416 -15.45 -22.29 -10.95
C ASN A 416 -16.19 -20.98 -11.32
N ARG A 417 -16.86 -20.32 -10.35
CA ARG A 417 -17.40 -18.96 -10.52
C ARG A 417 -16.33 -18.08 -11.15
N ASN A 418 -16.68 -17.42 -12.26
CA ASN A 418 -15.79 -16.55 -13.02
C ASN A 418 -14.45 -17.19 -13.47
N LYS A 419 -14.35 -18.52 -13.63
CA LYS A 419 -13.13 -19.16 -14.15
C LYS A 419 -13.44 -20.18 -15.24
N PHE A 420 -12.80 -20.02 -16.40
CA PHE A 420 -12.95 -20.88 -17.57
C PHE A 420 -11.59 -21.31 -18.10
N ILE A 421 -11.52 -22.52 -18.67
CA ILE A 421 -10.33 -23.07 -19.34
C ILE A 421 -10.69 -23.52 -20.75
N ILE A 422 -10.02 -22.97 -21.75
CA ILE A 422 -10.35 -23.13 -23.16
C ILE A 422 -9.14 -23.75 -23.86
N VAL A 423 -9.33 -24.91 -24.48
CA VAL A 423 -8.29 -25.61 -25.26
C VAL A 423 -8.73 -25.66 -26.71
N THR A 424 -7.96 -25.03 -27.58
CA THR A 424 -8.30 -24.86 -29.00
C THR A 424 -7.10 -25.09 -29.91
N ASN A 425 -7.40 -25.43 -31.17
CA ASN A 425 -6.37 -25.49 -32.21
C ASN A 425 -5.94 -24.06 -32.56
N SER A 426 -4.64 -23.86 -32.80
CA SER A 426 -4.05 -22.55 -33.07
C SER A 426 -2.72 -22.66 -33.82
N SER A 427 -2.39 -21.62 -34.58
CA SER A 427 -1.00 -21.32 -34.97
C SER A 427 -0.33 -20.50 -33.87
N ALA A 428 1.00 -20.60 -33.71
CA ALA A 428 1.72 -19.80 -32.71
C ALA A 428 1.64 -18.30 -33.06
N GLY A 429 1.34 -17.44 -32.08
CA GLY A 429 1.19 -16.00 -32.27
C GLY A 429 -0.14 -15.55 -32.90
N GLU A 430 -1.03 -16.49 -33.25
CA GLU A 430 -2.33 -16.24 -33.87
C GLU A 430 -3.24 -15.36 -33.00
N GLU A 431 -3.94 -14.42 -33.62
CA GLU A 431 -4.70 -13.39 -32.92
C GLU A 431 -6.12 -13.82 -32.54
N PHE A 432 -6.52 -13.47 -31.31
CA PHE A 432 -7.86 -13.69 -30.80
C PHE A 432 -8.27 -12.64 -29.74
N LYS A 433 -9.56 -12.65 -29.41
CA LYS A 433 -10.14 -12.06 -28.20
C LYS A 433 -10.87 -13.15 -27.41
N LEU A 434 -10.94 -12.99 -26.10
CA LEU A 434 -11.87 -13.76 -25.26
C LEU A 434 -13.24 -13.08 -25.37
N HIS A 435 -14.33 -13.82 -25.57
CA HIS A 435 -15.63 -13.29 -25.98
C HIS A 435 -16.78 -14.19 -25.50
N ASP A 436 -17.91 -13.60 -25.07
CA ASP A 436 -18.97 -14.34 -24.35
C ASP A 436 -20.20 -14.78 -25.16
N GLY A 437 -20.21 -14.46 -26.46
CA GLY A 437 -21.07 -15.04 -27.50
C GLY A 437 -22.20 -14.13 -27.97
N SER A 438 -22.26 -13.88 -29.28
CA SER A 438 -23.32 -13.08 -29.91
C SER A 438 -24.63 -13.84 -30.02
N ALA A 439 -25.66 -13.37 -29.31
CA ALA A 439 -27.04 -13.87 -29.41
C ALA A 439 -27.84 -13.22 -30.56
N GLY A 440 -27.19 -12.48 -31.44
CA GLY A 440 -27.80 -11.70 -32.52
C GLY A 440 -26.75 -11.25 -33.53
N ALA A 441 -26.80 -9.99 -33.96
CA ALA A 441 -25.76 -9.43 -34.83
C ALA A 441 -24.37 -9.51 -34.16
N ALA A 442 -23.36 -9.83 -34.96
CA ALA A 442 -21.98 -9.93 -34.52
C ALA A 442 -21.46 -8.58 -33.97
N TRP A 443 -20.68 -8.63 -32.88
CA TRP A 443 -20.04 -7.46 -32.27
C TRP A 443 -21.05 -6.39 -31.81
N THR A 444 -22.12 -6.79 -31.11
CA THR A 444 -23.07 -5.82 -30.55
C THR A 444 -22.60 -5.28 -29.19
N PHE A 445 -22.40 -3.97 -29.13
CA PHE A 445 -21.90 -3.25 -27.95
C PHE A 445 -23.06 -2.93 -26.98
N GLY A 446 -22.89 -3.17 -25.68
CA GLY A 446 -23.87 -2.75 -24.66
C GLY A 446 -23.92 -3.66 -23.43
N ILE A 447 -24.49 -3.16 -22.33
CA ILE A 447 -24.51 -3.85 -21.02
C ILE A 447 -25.26 -5.19 -21.08
N GLY A 448 -26.38 -5.23 -21.83
CA GLY A 448 -27.13 -6.44 -22.12
C GLY A 448 -26.63 -7.24 -23.34
N ASN A 449 -25.62 -6.77 -24.06
CA ASN A 449 -25.17 -7.36 -25.33
C ASN A 449 -23.93 -8.25 -25.11
N ASP A 450 -22.91 -8.15 -25.95
CA ASP A 450 -21.74 -9.03 -25.88
C ASP A 450 -20.63 -8.43 -25.01
N ARG A 451 -19.88 -9.30 -24.32
CA ARG A 451 -18.65 -8.92 -23.61
C ARG A 451 -17.48 -9.64 -24.25
N TRP A 452 -16.38 -8.92 -24.35
CA TRP A 452 -15.12 -9.45 -24.83
C TRP A 452 -13.94 -8.69 -24.25
N TRP A 453 -12.75 -9.27 -24.35
CA TRP A 453 -11.54 -8.74 -23.76
C TRP A 453 -10.35 -8.82 -24.72
N GLY A 454 -9.50 -7.80 -24.64
CA GLY A 454 -8.17 -7.77 -25.27
C GLY A 454 -7.05 -7.82 -24.23
N ASP A 455 -5.81 -7.87 -24.72
CA ASP A 455 -4.61 -7.87 -23.89
C ASP A 455 -4.35 -6.47 -23.31
N ALA A 456 -4.29 -6.36 -21.98
CA ALA A 456 -3.95 -5.13 -21.26
C ALA A 456 -2.50 -5.12 -20.73
N GLY A 457 -1.70 -6.14 -21.07
CA GLY A 457 -0.36 -6.35 -20.57
C GLY A 457 -0.32 -7.03 -19.20
N GLY A 458 0.77 -7.76 -18.94
CA GLY A 458 1.02 -8.41 -17.65
C GLY A 458 0.00 -9.49 -17.25
N GLY A 459 -0.68 -10.11 -18.22
CA GLY A 459 -1.74 -11.09 -17.99
C GLY A 459 -3.09 -10.47 -17.56
N ASN A 460 -3.22 -9.14 -17.59
CA ASN A 460 -4.49 -8.47 -17.34
C ASN A 460 -5.36 -8.43 -18.61
N LEU A 461 -6.67 -8.43 -18.41
CA LEU A 461 -7.65 -8.20 -19.46
C LEU A 461 -8.29 -6.82 -19.31
N ASN A 462 -8.49 -6.12 -20.43
CA ASN A 462 -9.30 -4.91 -20.50
C ASN A 462 -10.55 -5.13 -21.38
N TYR A 463 -11.57 -4.30 -21.18
CA TYR A 463 -12.98 -4.64 -21.37
C TYR A 463 -13.56 -3.99 -22.63
N ASP A 464 -14.37 -4.74 -23.38
CA ASP A 464 -15.22 -4.25 -24.48
C ASP A 464 -14.48 -3.59 -25.67
N GLY A 465 -13.17 -3.85 -25.83
CA GLY A 465 -12.56 -3.99 -27.17
C GLY A 465 -11.73 -2.85 -27.74
N GLY A 466 -11.41 -1.80 -26.97
CA GLY A 466 -10.42 -0.80 -27.41
C GLY A 466 -9.00 -1.38 -27.55
N ASP A 467 -8.76 -2.55 -26.96
CA ASP A 467 -7.45 -3.11 -26.70
C ASP A 467 -6.93 -4.07 -27.78
N PRO A 468 -5.59 -4.30 -27.84
CA PRO A 468 -4.97 -5.30 -28.70
C PRO A 468 -5.59 -6.70 -28.61
N ASN A 469 -5.37 -7.49 -29.65
CA ASN A 469 -5.70 -8.91 -29.65
C ASN A 469 -4.68 -9.70 -28.82
N LEU A 470 -5.17 -10.72 -28.10
CA LEU A 470 -4.33 -11.73 -27.48
C LEU A 470 -3.64 -12.57 -28.57
N ARG A 471 -2.50 -13.20 -28.24
CA ARG A 471 -1.70 -14.00 -29.17
C ARG A 471 -1.49 -15.41 -28.65
N ALA A 472 -1.86 -16.40 -29.46
CA ALA A 472 -1.78 -17.82 -29.16
C ALA A 472 -0.39 -18.26 -28.70
N ALA A 473 -0.35 -19.07 -27.63
CA ALA A 473 0.90 -19.53 -27.02
C ALA A 473 1.70 -20.51 -27.91
N ALA A 474 1.02 -21.38 -28.68
CA ALA A 474 1.69 -22.44 -29.43
C ALA A 474 0.91 -22.94 -30.66
N ALA A 475 1.57 -23.76 -31.47
CA ALA A 475 0.98 -24.63 -32.47
C ALA A 475 1.23 -26.11 -32.11
N PRO A 476 0.31 -27.05 -32.41
CA PRO A 476 -0.97 -26.84 -33.09
C PRO A 476 -2.11 -26.42 -32.16
N ARG A 477 -1.86 -26.23 -30.86
CA ARG A 477 -2.89 -26.02 -29.82
C ARG A 477 -2.40 -25.13 -28.68
N SER A 478 -3.30 -24.28 -28.18
CA SER A 478 -3.09 -23.42 -27.00
C SER A 478 -4.16 -23.68 -25.93
N ARG A 479 -3.75 -23.60 -24.66
CA ARG A 479 -4.63 -23.51 -23.49
C ARG A 479 -4.69 -22.06 -23.05
N VAL A 480 -5.89 -21.52 -22.87
CA VAL A 480 -6.13 -20.18 -22.33
C VAL A 480 -7.09 -20.31 -21.15
N ILE A 481 -6.73 -19.72 -20.01
CA ILE A 481 -7.59 -19.63 -18.82
C ILE A 481 -8.06 -18.18 -18.73
N TRP A 482 -9.37 -17.98 -18.62
CA TRP A 482 -9.96 -16.68 -18.27
C TRP A 482 -10.32 -16.71 -16.79
N ASP A 483 -9.86 -15.71 -16.03
CA ASP A 483 -10.05 -15.64 -14.58
C ASP A 483 -10.55 -14.26 -14.15
N GLY A 484 -11.80 -14.20 -13.72
CA GLY A 484 -12.43 -13.06 -13.04
C GLY A 484 -12.83 -13.40 -11.60
N THR A 485 -12.15 -14.34 -10.94
CA THR A 485 -12.41 -14.69 -9.53
C THR A 485 -12.11 -13.52 -8.60
N ASN A 486 -11.12 -12.69 -8.97
CA ASN A 486 -10.87 -11.37 -8.39
C ASN A 486 -11.85 -10.34 -8.99
N GLY A 487 -12.83 -9.90 -8.21
CA GLY A 487 -13.84 -8.94 -8.65
C GLY A 487 -13.27 -7.56 -9.06
N GLN A 488 -12.04 -7.24 -8.64
CA GLN A 488 -11.35 -5.98 -8.95
C GLN A 488 -10.31 -6.10 -10.08
N GLN A 489 -10.02 -7.29 -10.64
CA GLN A 489 -9.17 -7.42 -11.83
C GLN A 489 -9.40 -8.76 -12.55
N VAL A 490 -9.92 -8.69 -13.78
CA VAL A 490 -9.98 -9.86 -14.68
C VAL A 490 -8.62 -10.08 -15.35
N LYS A 491 -8.22 -11.34 -15.47
CA LYS A 491 -6.93 -11.79 -16.00
C LYS A 491 -7.08 -12.93 -17.00
N PHE A 492 -5.99 -13.22 -17.69
CA PHE A 492 -5.80 -14.46 -18.42
C PHE A 492 -4.44 -15.10 -18.09
N GLU A 493 -4.41 -16.42 -18.19
CA GLU A 493 -3.17 -17.21 -18.26
C GLU A 493 -3.19 -17.97 -19.58
N GLN A 494 -2.02 -18.25 -20.17
CA GLN A 494 -1.93 -19.10 -21.34
C GLN A 494 -0.70 -20.01 -21.32
N SER A 495 -0.86 -21.20 -21.87
CA SER A 495 0.21 -22.20 -22.00
C SER A 495 0.09 -23.00 -23.30
N PRO A 496 1.18 -23.60 -23.79
CA PRO A 496 1.10 -24.62 -24.82
C PRO A 496 0.15 -25.76 -24.40
N ALA A 497 -0.68 -26.23 -25.32
CA ALA A 497 -1.52 -27.41 -25.15
C ALA A 497 -1.17 -28.47 -26.21
N VAL A 498 0.12 -28.58 -26.53
CA VAL A 498 0.65 -29.36 -27.66
C VAL A 498 0.71 -30.86 -27.36
N GLU A 499 1.05 -31.20 -26.11
CA GLU A 499 1.07 -32.56 -25.58
C GLU A 499 0.49 -32.61 -24.15
N MET A 500 0.28 -33.83 -23.67
CA MET A 500 -0.04 -34.14 -22.27
C MET A 500 0.63 -35.49 -21.96
N ARG A 501 1.27 -35.61 -20.80
CA ARG A 501 1.99 -36.83 -20.37
C ARG A 501 1.50 -37.33 -19.03
N VAL A 502 1.51 -38.63 -18.82
CA VAL A 502 1.26 -39.24 -17.51
C VAL A 502 2.62 -39.44 -16.84
N VAL A 503 2.88 -38.74 -15.73
CA VAL A 503 4.18 -38.72 -15.04
C VAL A 503 4.02 -39.23 -13.62
N GLY A 504 4.90 -40.10 -13.13
CA GLY A 504 4.82 -40.60 -11.75
C GLY A 504 5.55 -41.93 -11.54
N ASN A 505 5.23 -42.63 -10.46
CA ASN A 505 5.73 -43.98 -10.15
C ASN A 505 4.64 -45.08 -10.27
N GLY A 506 3.49 -44.71 -10.83
CA GLY A 506 2.33 -45.60 -10.97
C GLY A 506 2.23 -46.37 -12.28
N MET A 507 3.27 -46.39 -13.12
CA MET A 507 3.25 -47.00 -14.46
C MET A 507 4.31 -48.08 -14.60
N GLN A 508 3.96 -49.24 -15.16
CA GLN A 508 4.94 -50.31 -15.37
C GLN A 508 5.85 -50.00 -16.57
N GLY A 509 7.18 -50.10 -16.37
CA GLY A 509 8.18 -49.94 -17.43
C GLY A 509 8.55 -48.49 -17.77
N VAL A 510 8.02 -47.52 -17.04
CA VAL A 510 8.34 -46.08 -17.16
C VAL A 510 9.30 -45.69 -16.04
N PRO A 511 10.32 -44.83 -16.27
CA PRO A 511 11.15 -44.31 -15.19
C PRO A 511 10.37 -43.35 -14.27
N ASP A 512 10.38 -43.63 -12.97
CA ASP A 512 9.75 -42.80 -11.92
C ASP A 512 10.07 -41.31 -12.08
N TRP A 513 9.02 -40.47 -12.07
CA TRP A 513 9.10 -39.00 -12.01
C TRP A 513 9.96 -38.33 -13.11
N ASN A 514 10.04 -38.95 -14.29
CA ASN A 514 10.78 -38.42 -15.45
C ASN A 514 9.83 -37.96 -16.58
N PRO A 515 9.47 -36.66 -16.66
CA PRO A 515 8.66 -36.08 -17.74
C PRO A 515 9.08 -36.47 -19.16
N GLY A 516 10.38 -36.38 -19.50
CA GLY A 516 10.86 -36.61 -20.87
C GLY A 516 10.70 -38.06 -21.33
N ALA A 517 10.84 -39.01 -20.39
CA ALA A 517 10.62 -40.44 -20.63
C ALA A 517 9.16 -40.90 -20.40
N SER A 518 8.28 -40.02 -19.93
CA SER A 518 6.91 -40.37 -19.57
C SER A 518 5.98 -40.51 -20.78
N PRO A 519 5.03 -41.47 -20.77
CA PRO A 519 4.09 -41.70 -21.87
C PRO A 519 3.22 -40.47 -22.22
N GLN A 520 3.14 -40.16 -23.51
CA GLN A 520 2.33 -39.08 -24.06
C GLN A 520 0.91 -39.57 -24.41
N MET A 521 -0.10 -38.80 -24.00
CA MET A 521 -1.53 -39.06 -24.26
C MET A 521 -1.95 -38.57 -25.65
N THR A 522 -2.93 -39.26 -26.24
CA THR A 522 -3.56 -38.89 -27.52
C THR A 522 -4.61 -37.80 -27.30
N TYR A 523 -4.43 -36.64 -27.93
CA TYR A 523 -5.48 -35.61 -27.95
C TYR A 523 -6.67 -36.08 -28.77
N SER A 524 -7.86 -36.06 -28.16
CA SER A 524 -9.11 -36.60 -28.71
C SER A 524 -10.12 -35.50 -29.10
N GLY A 525 -9.70 -34.23 -29.06
CA GLY A 525 -10.56 -33.06 -29.26
C GLY A 525 -11.14 -32.49 -27.96
N ASN A 526 -11.59 -31.23 -28.00
CA ASN A 526 -12.32 -30.54 -26.92
C ASN A 526 -11.73 -30.70 -25.51
N GLY A 527 -10.42 -30.55 -25.36
CA GLY A 527 -9.72 -30.70 -24.07
C GLY A 527 -9.65 -32.15 -23.53
N VAL A 528 -9.96 -33.16 -24.34
CA VAL A 528 -9.91 -34.57 -23.96
C VAL A 528 -8.58 -35.21 -24.39
N TRP A 529 -7.95 -35.92 -23.46
CA TRP A 529 -6.72 -36.68 -23.69
C TRP A 529 -6.91 -38.13 -23.22
N THR A 530 -6.44 -39.10 -24.01
CA THR A 530 -6.63 -40.52 -23.75
C THR A 530 -5.32 -41.30 -23.84
N ILE A 531 -5.13 -42.30 -22.97
CA ILE A 531 -4.04 -43.28 -23.06
C ILE A 531 -4.42 -44.58 -22.36
N THR A 532 -3.91 -45.72 -22.84
CA THR A 532 -4.01 -47.00 -22.13
C THR A 532 -2.63 -47.38 -21.59
N LEU A 533 -2.53 -47.65 -20.29
CA LEU A 533 -1.27 -47.94 -19.60
C LEU A 533 -1.46 -49.08 -18.58
N THR A 534 -0.41 -49.88 -18.37
CA THR A 534 -0.38 -50.79 -17.22
C THR A 534 0.00 -50.00 -15.97
N LEU A 535 -0.99 -49.78 -15.10
CA LEU A 535 -0.78 -49.09 -13.82
C LEU A 535 -0.43 -50.07 -12.71
N VAL A 536 0.44 -49.63 -11.80
CA VAL A 536 0.87 -50.35 -10.60
C VAL A 536 -0.04 -49.96 -9.43
N ALA A 537 -0.49 -50.94 -8.64
CA ALA A 537 -1.45 -50.74 -7.55
C ALA A 537 -1.04 -49.67 -6.51
N GLY A 538 -1.94 -48.74 -6.18
CA GLY A 538 -1.82 -47.80 -5.04
C GLY A 538 -0.65 -46.82 -5.12
N LYS A 539 -0.15 -46.54 -6.32
CA LYS A 539 0.96 -45.63 -6.64
C LYS A 539 0.44 -44.27 -7.12
N GLU A 540 1.34 -43.41 -7.60
CA GLU A 540 1.03 -42.01 -7.93
C GLU A 540 1.31 -41.64 -9.38
N ILE A 541 0.44 -40.79 -9.93
CA ILE A 541 0.59 -40.13 -11.23
C ILE A 541 0.12 -38.66 -11.17
N LYS A 542 0.66 -37.82 -12.05
CA LYS A 542 0.21 -36.47 -12.43
C LYS A 542 0.08 -36.40 -13.96
N PHE A 543 -0.59 -35.36 -14.46
CA PHE A 543 -0.69 -35.09 -15.89
C PHE A 543 0.04 -33.80 -16.23
N LEU A 544 1.02 -33.83 -17.14
CA LEU A 544 1.92 -32.71 -17.42
C LEU A 544 1.82 -32.30 -18.90
N ALA A 545 1.54 -31.03 -19.19
CA ALA A 545 1.37 -30.49 -20.54
C ALA A 545 2.71 -30.14 -21.22
N GLY A 546 3.71 -31.03 -21.08
CA GLY A 546 5.06 -30.85 -21.60
C GLY A 546 5.99 -32.00 -21.22
N ASN A 547 7.20 -31.99 -21.76
CA ASN A 547 8.24 -33.00 -21.55
C ASN A 547 9.21 -32.70 -20.39
N ASP A 548 9.04 -31.59 -19.66
CA ASP A 548 9.93 -31.10 -18.60
C ASP A 548 9.13 -30.46 -17.44
N TRP A 549 9.71 -30.48 -16.24
CA TRP A 549 9.10 -29.85 -15.06
C TRP A 549 9.01 -28.32 -15.20
N GLY A 550 7.92 -27.73 -14.71
CA GLY A 550 7.60 -26.31 -14.91
C GLY A 550 6.68 -26.04 -16.11
N ALA A 551 6.39 -27.06 -16.95
CA ALA A 551 5.20 -27.05 -17.78
C ALA A 551 3.93 -27.16 -16.91
N PHE A 552 2.79 -26.71 -17.46
CA PHE A 552 1.49 -26.73 -16.77
C PHE A 552 1.05 -28.17 -16.43
N ASP A 553 0.71 -28.46 -15.17
CA ASP A 553 0.28 -29.78 -14.72
C ASP A 553 -1.11 -29.82 -14.07
N TYR A 554 -1.71 -31.00 -14.04
CA TYR A 554 -2.93 -31.31 -13.31
C TYR A 554 -2.66 -32.26 -12.15
N GLU A 555 -3.42 -32.03 -11.08
CA GLU A 555 -3.26 -32.57 -9.74
C GLU A 555 -4.61 -33.02 -9.19
N ASP A 556 -4.60 -33.85 -8.14
CA ASP A 556 -5.84 -34.49 -7.67
C ASP A 556 -6.77 -33.52 -6.92
N ASN A 557 -8.05 -33.58 -7.26
CA ASN A 557 -9.14 -32.90 -6.56
C ASN A 557 -10.26 -33.89 -6.14
N SER A 558 -9.91 -35.18 -5.99
CA SER A 558 -10.80 -36.26 -5.54
C SER A 558 -10.47 -36.81 -4.15
N GLY A 559 -9.46 -36.26 -3.46
CA GLY A 559 -9.08 -36.67 -2.10
C GLY A 559 -8.34 -38.00 -2.03
N GLY A 560 -7.50 -38.31 -3.03
CA GLY A 560 -6.74 -39.56 -3.12
C GLY A 560 -7.56 -40.75 -3.62
N SER A 561 -8.68 -40.51 -4.30
CA SER A 561 -9.59 -41.59 -4.74
C SER A 561 -8.91 -42.57 -5.69
N THR A 562 -9.02 -43.86 -5.40
CA THR A 562 -8.52 -44.97 -6.24
C THR A 562 -9.59 -45.57 -7.15
N ALA A 563 -10.83 -45.05 -7.12
CA ALA A 563 -11.99 -45.66 -7.78
C ALA A 563 -11.86 -45.69 -9.31
N THR A 564 -12.15 -46.84 -9.93
CA THR A 564 -12.22 -46.99 -11.39
C THR A 564 -13.64 -46.69 -11.90
N GLY A 565 -13.78 -46.46 -13.22
CA GLY A 565 -15.05 -46.16 -13.89
C GLY A 565 -15.73 -44.85 -13.46
N THR A 566 -15.10 -44.10 -12.54
CA THR A 566 -15.67 -42.94 -11.86
C THR A 566 -14.85 -41.70 -12.20
N ALA A 567 -15.52 -40.61 -12.56
CA ALA A 567 -14.87 -39.33 -12.81
C ALA A 567 -14.35 -38.72 -11.50
N ARG A 568 -13.06 -38.43 -11.45
CA ARG A 568 -12.34 -37.82 -10.32
C ARG A 568 -12.02 -36.37 -10.67
N GLY A 569 -12.22 -35.42 -9.75
CA GLY A 569 -11.92 -34.01 -10.00
C GLY A 569 -10.43 -33.75 -10.22
N ILE A 570 -10.11 -32.73 -11.02
CA ILE A 570 -8.74 -32.22 -11.22
C ILE A 570 -8.60 -30.77 -10.73
N ARG A 571 -7.37 -30.31 -10.48
CA ARG A 571 -7.00 -28.89 -10.32
C ARG A 571 -5.52 -28.64 -10.71
N TRP A 572 -5.06 -27.40 -10.61
CA TRP A 572 -3.68 -26.97 -10.96
C TRP A 572 -3.15 -25.84 -10.05
N ASP A 573 -3.70 -25.74 -8.83
CA ASP A 573 -3.46 -24.66 -7.86
C ASP A 573 -2.79 -25.15 -6.56
N GLY A 574 -2.17 -26.33 -6.59
CA GLY A 574 -1.32 -26.93 -5.56
C GLY A 574 -2.01 -28.08 -4.81
N SER A 575 -1.75 -29.32 -5.22
CA SER A 575 -2.38 -30.54 -4.67
C SER A 575 -1.48 -31.78 -4.63
N ASP A 576 -2.01 -32.85 -4.02
CA ASP A 576 -1.47 -34.21 -4.08
C ASP A 576 -1.53 -34.80 -5.50
N ASN A 577 -0.72 -35.85 -5.70
CA ASN A 577 -0.72 -36.68 -6.91
C ASN A 577 -1.93 -37.63 -6.94
N PHE A 578 -2.48 -37.93 -8.12
CA PHE A 578 -3.56 -38.90 -8.26
C PHE A 578 -3.10 -40.30 -7.89
N LYS A 579 -3.90 -41.01 -7.08
CA LYS A 579 -3.65 -42.42 -6.76
C LYS A 579 -4.10 -43.33 -7.91
N THR A 580 -3.27 -44.29 -8.31
CA THR A 580 -3.67 -45.36 -9.24
C THR A 580 -4.69 -46.31 -8.59
N PRO A 581 -5.39 -47.16 -9.37
CA PRO A 581 -6.29 -48.17 -8.80
C PRO A 581 -5.62 -49.10 -7.77
N THR A 582 -6.42 -49.78 -6.96
CA THR A 582 -5.94 -50.73 -5.92
C THR A 582 -5.41 -52.06 -6.47
N THR A 583 -5.54 -52.28 -7.79
CA THR A 583 -5.08 -53.49 -8.49
C THR A 583 -4.11 -53.09 -9.59
N THR A 584 -3.05 -53.87 -9.81
CA THR A 584 -2.15 -53.68 -10.96
C THR A 584 -2.83 -54.25 -12.21
N GLY A 585 -2.90 -53.47 -13.29
CA GLY A 585 -3.63 -53.86 -14.50
C GLY A 585 -3.50 -52.86 -15.64
N SER A 586 -3.99 -53.24 -16.83
CA SER A 586 -4.09 -52.34 -17.98
C SER A 586 -5.36 -51.49 -17.84
N TYR A 587 -5.20 -50.17 -17.78
CA TYR A 587 -6.28 -49.21 -17.58
C TYR A 587 -6.28 -48.16 -18.69
N THR A 588 -7.46 -47.69 -19.10
CA THR A 588 -7.62 -46.55 -20.00
C THR A 588 -7.94 -45.29 -19.22
N ILE A 589 -7.01 -44.35 -19.27
CA ILE A 589 -7.06 -43.06 -18.60
C ILE A 589 -7.60 -42.01 -19.58
N THR A 590 -8.66 -41.32 -19.18
CA THR A 590 -9.24 -40.20 -19.92
C THR A 590 -9.17 -38.95 -19.04
N LEU A 591 -8.30 -38.01 -19.39
CA LEU A 591 -8.28 -36.65 -18.81
C LEU A 591 -9.18 -35.75 -19.65
N ASN A 592 -10.02 -34.94 -19.02
CA ASN A 592 -10.92 -34.01 -19.69
C ASN A 592 -10.84 -32.63 -19.02
N GLU A 593 -10.13 -31.72 -19.67
CA GLU A 593 -9.93 -30.34 -19.24
C GLU A 593 -11.24 -29.54 -19.26
N HIS A 594 -12.22 -29.90 -20.10
CA HIS A 594 -13.50 -29.21 -20.20
C HIS A 594 -14.52 -29.63 -19.13
N THR A 595 -14.52 -30.90 -18.69
CA THR A 595 -15.35 -31.36 -17.56
C THR A 595 -14.66 -31.30 -16.20
N GLN A 596 -13.38 -30.89 -16.17
CA GLN A 596 -12.55 -30.80 -14.95
C GLN A 596 -12.38 -32.15 -14.24
N THR A 597 -12.22 -33.23 -15.02
CA THR A 597 -12.16 -34.60 -14.49
C THR A 597 -11.14 -35.49 -15.17
N VAL A 598 -10.63 -36.47 -14.43
CA VAL A 598 -9.96 -37.67 -14.97
C VAL A 598 -10.76 -38.92 -14.62
N THR A 599 -10.87 -39.86 -15.55
CA THR A 599 -11.44 -41.20 -15.31
C THR A 599 -10.39 -42.26 -15.63
N ILE A 600 -10.28 -43.28 -14.78
CA ILE A 600 -9.45 -44.46 -15.01
C ILE A 600 -10.38 -45.66 -15.12
N ASN A 601 -10.37 -46.34 -16.27
CA ASN A 601 -11.26 -47.47 -16.60
C ASN A 601 -10.50 -48.76 -16.76
#